data_AF-E1RHA3-F1
#
_entry.id   AF-E1RHA3-F1
#
_cell.length_a   1.000
_cell.length_b   1.000
_cell.length_c   1.000
_cell.angle_alpha   90.00
_cell.angle_beta   90.00
_cell.angle_gamma   90.00
#
_symmetry.space_group_name_H-M   'P 1'
#
loop_
_entity.id
_entity.type
_entity.pdbx_description
1 polymer ?
#
loop_
_entity_poly.entity_id
_entity_poly.type
_entity_poly.pdbx_seq_one_letter_code
_entity_poly.pdbx_strand_id
1 'polypeptide(L)'
;MSLSKVGMKAAIPVLLVATAVLCCGCLTYSFGDVAYDNGSLDIEIINDGEPVDVSVQVTVFDLAGFRQVEAGRYINFVSLEPGDNTYSLPVELEPGNYKLYLYILEDGRRSSAVIRNIEVK
;
A
#
# COMPACT_ATOMS: atom_id res chain seq x y z
N MET A 1 33.70 -47.19 -6.69
CA MET A 1 32.48 -46.56 -7.21
C MET A 1 32.35 -45.20 -6.55
N SER A 2 32.98 -44.19 -7.15
CA SER A 2 33.11 -42.85 -6.58
C SER A 2 31.87 -42.03 -6.95
N LEU A 3 30.88 -41.97 -6.06
CA LEU A 3 29.83 -40.95 -6.19
C LEU A 3 30.48 -39.58 -6.05
N SER A 4 30.34 -38.80 -7.11
CA SER A 4 31.05 -37.57 -7.37
C SER A 4 30.76 -36.50 -6.32
N LYS A 5 31.83 -36.00 -5.68
CA LYS A 5 31.83 -34.80 -4.81
C LYS A 5 31.38 -33.51 -5.52
N VAL A 6 31.04 -33.59 -6.81
CA VAL A 6 30.68 -32.48 -7.70
C VAL A 6 29.18 -32.14 -7.58
N GLY A 7 28.29 -33.12 -7.35
CA GLY A 7 26.85 -32.87 -7.21
C GLY A 7 26.46 -32.12 -5.94
N MET A 8 27.23 -32.29 -4.86
CA MET A 8 26.93 -31.72 -3.55
C MET A 8 27.34 -30.23 -3.43
N LYS A 9 28.33 -29.78 -4.22
CA LYS A 9 28.80 -28.39 -4.19
C LYS A 9 27.92 -27.43 -4.99
N ALA A 10 27.21 -27.92 -6.01
CA ALA A 10 26.25 -27.13 -6.78
C ALA A 10 24.85 -27.11 -6.13
N ALA A 11 24.50 -28.11 -5.33
CA ALA A 11 23.21 -28.17 -4.64
C ALA A 11 23.04 -27.08 -3.56
N ILE A 12 24.13 -26.74 -2.85
CA ILE A 12 24.11 -25.74 -1.77
C ILE A 12 23.77 -24.32 -2.28
N PRO A 13 24.42 -23.76 -3.32
CA PRO A 13 24.07 -22.43 -3.82
C PRO A 13 22.69 -22.39 -4.48
N VAL A 14 22.24 -23.48 -5.13
CA VAL A 14 20.88 -23.57 -5.69
C VAL A 14 19.82 -23.58 -4.60
N LEU A 15 20.05 -24.30 -3.50
CA LEU A 15 19.16 -24.32 -2.34
C LEU A 15 19.13 -22.96 -1.60
N LEU A 16 20.27 -22.27 -1.52
CA LEU A 16 20.36 -20.92 -0.96
C LEU A 16 19.61 -19.88 -1.79
N VAL A 17 19.68 -19.97 -3.12
CA VAL A 17 18.91 -19.10 -4.02
C VAL A 17 17.41 -19.44 -3.95
N ALA A 18 17.05 -20.73 -3.90
CA ALA A 18 15.66 -21.16 -3.78
C ALA A 18 15.01 -20.72 -2.45
N THR A 19 15.77 -20.73 -1.35
CA THR A 19 15.29 -20.24 -0.04
C THR A 19 15.24 -18.70 0.02
N ALA A 20 16.13 -18.00 -0.68
CA ALA A 20 16.10 -16.53 -0.77
C ALA A 20 14.86 -16.01 -1.55
N VAL A 21 14.38 -16.75 -2.57
CA VAL A 21 13.18 -16.38 -3.34
C VAL A 21 11.89 -16.48 -2.51
N LEU A 22 11.85 -17.34 -1.48
CA LEU A 22 10.69 -17.48 -0.59
C LEU A 22 10.55 -16.33 0.42
N CYS A 23 11.52 -15.41 0.48
CA CYS A 23 11.48 -14.24 1.37
C CYS A 23 10.95 -12.98 0.68
N CYS A 24 10.41 -13.08 -0.54
CA CYS A 24 9.57 -12.02 -1.09
C CYS A 24 8.37 -11.88 -0.15
N GLY A 25 8.38 -10.88 0.73
CA GLY A 25 7.27 -10.62 1.63
C GLY A 25 6.00 -10.49 0.81
N CYS A 26 5.12 -11.47 0.92
CA CYS A 26 3.80 -11.39 0.33
C CYS A 26 3.12 -10.22 1.05
N LEU A 27 2.93 -9.10 0.36
CA LEU A 27 2.19 -8.00 0.93
C LEU A 27 0.73 -8.42 0.93
N THR A 28 0.14 -8.54 2.11
CA THR A 28 -1.29 -8.87 2.24
C THR A 28 -2.17 -7.77 1.68
N TYR A 29 -1.70 -6.51 1.74
CA TYR A 29 -2.46 -5.34 1.30
C TYR A 29 -1.67 -4.46 0.35
N SER A 30 -2.33 -3.99 -0.70
CA SER A 30 -1.77 -2.98 -1.60
C SER A 30 -2.78 -1.90 -1.95
N PHE A 31 -2.28 -0.71 -2.29
CA PHE A 31 -3.11 0.38 -2.79
C PHE A 31 -3.13 0.35 -4.32
N GLY A 32 -4.32 0.36 -4.89
CA GLY A 32 -4.55 0.55 -6.32
C GLY A 32 -4.54 2.02 -6.70
N ASP A 33 -5.54 2.40 -7.49
CA ASP A 33 -5.77 3.78 -7.90
C ASP A 33 -6.40 4.64 -6.79
N VAL A 34 -6.18 5.95 -6.89
CA VAL A 34 -6.80 6.94 -6.01
C VAL A 34 -7.33 8.07 -6.88
N ALA A 35 -8.63 8.33 -6.78
CA ALA A 35 -9.32 9.38 -7.52
C ALA A 35 -10.00 10.37 -6.57
N TYR A 36 -10.15 11.61 -7.01
CA TYR A 36 -10.99 12.59 -6.33
C TYR A 36 -12.20 12.88 -7.22
N ASP A 37 -13.39 12.65 -6.70
CA ASP A 37 -14.65 12.97 -7.36
C ASP A 37 -15.71 13.35 -6.32
N ASN A 38 -16.60 14.28 -6.68
CA ASN A 38 -17.76 14.69 -5.88
C ASN A 38 -17.48 14.97 -4.38
N GLY A 39 -16.31 15.54 -4.04
CA GLY A 39 -15.96 15.88 -2.66
C GLY A 39 -15.46 14.69 -1.83
N SER A 40 -15.03 13.61 -2.49
CA SER A 40 -14.45 12.44 -1.84
C SER A 40 -13.21 11.93 -2.55
N LEU A 41 -12.31 11.33 -1.77
CA LEU A 41 -11.23 10.49 -2.25
C LEU A 41 -11.70 9.04 -2.32
N ASP A 42 -11.79 8.49 -3.52
CA ASP A 42 -12.02 7.07 -3.73
C ASP A 42 -10.66 6.37 -3.81
N ILE A 43 -10.43 5.47 -2.87
CA ILE A 43 -9.15 4.79 -2.65
C ILE A 43 -9.37 3.31 -2.86
N GLU A 44 -8.70 2.74 -3.86
CA GLU A 44 -8.70 1.31 -4.10
C GLU A 44 -7.68 0.59 -3.20
N ILE A 45 -8.14 -0.46 -2.53
CA ILE A 45 -7.33 -1.30 -1.66
C ILE A 45 -7.55 -2.75 -2.06
N ILE A 46 -6.46 -3.45 -2.37
CA ILE A 46 -6.46 -4.88 -2.70
C ILE A 46 -6.04 -5.64 -1.45
N ASN A 47 -6.87 -6.61 -1.04
CA ASN A 47 -6.58 -7.53 0.05
C ASN A 47 -6.40 -8.95 -0.52
N ASP A 48 -5.15 -9.44 -0.53
CA ASP A 48 -4.82 -10.80 -0.97
C ASP A 48 -4.96 -11.84 0.18
N GLY A 49 -5.46 -11.42 1.34
CA GLY A 49 -5.62 -12.23 2.55
C GLY A 49 -7.08 -12.60 2.89
N GLU A 50 -7.30 -12.92 4.17
CA GLU A 50 -8.63 -13.14 4.73
C GLU A 50 -9.33 -11.80 5.03
N PRO A 51 -10.67 -11.79 5.20
CA PRO A 51 -11.39 -10.58 5.62
C PRO A 51 -10.82 -10.01 6.92
N VAL A 52 -10.62 -8.69 6.98
CA VAL A 52 -9.95 -8.03 8.11
C VAL A 52 -10.43 -6.60 8.32
N ASP A 53 -10.46 -6.17 9.59
CA ASP A 53 -10.66 -4.77 9.96
C ASP A 53 -9.32 -4.06 10.12
N VAL A 54 -9.10 -3.01 9.33
CA VAL A 54 -7.88 -2.20 9.37
C VAL A 54 -8.20 -0.72 9.59
N SER A 55 -7.19 0.07 9.94
CA SER A 55 -7.30 1.53 9.88
C SER A 55 -6.60 2.06 8.65
N VAL A 56 -7.30 2.85 7.83
CA VAL A 56 -6.73 3.57 6.70
C VAL A 56 -6.45 5.00 7.13
N GLN A 57 -5.18 5.39 7.09
CA GLN A 57 -4.76 6.78 7.32
C GLN A 57 -4.44 7.46 5.99
N VAL A 58 -4.99 8.65 5.79
CA VAL A 58 -4.70 9.52 4.64
C VAL A 58 -4.24 10.88 5.16
N THR A 59 -3.02 11.28 4.81
CA THR A 59 -2.54 12.66 5.02
C THR A 59 -2.51 13.37 3.68
N VAL A 60 -3.21 14.50 3.59
CA VAL A 60 -3.30 15.34 2.39
C VAL A 60 -2.34 16.52 2.53
N PHE A 61 -1.53 16.76 1.51
CA PHE A 61 -0.65 17.92 1.42
C PHE A 61 -1.01 18.76 0.19
N ASP A 62 -1.22 20.06 0.39
CA ASP A 62 -1.33 21.05 -0.68
C ASP A 62 0.08 21.37 -1.23
N LEU A 63 0.19 21.40 -2.57
CA LEU A 63 1.43 21.67 -3.30
C LEU A 63 1.54 23.10 -3.87
N ALA A 64 0.62 24.00 -3.53
CA ALA A 64 0.59 25.37 -4.02
C ALA A 64 1.89 26.13 -3.69
N GLY A 65 2.31 26.97 -4.65
CA GLY A 65 3.48 27.84 -4.49
C GLY A 65 4.81 27.09 -4.27
N PHE A 66 4.95 25.87 -4.81
CA PHE A 66 6.14 25.02 -4.67
C PHE A 66 6.48 24.63 -3.22
N ARG A 67 5.45 24.57 -2.36
CA ARG A 67 5.57 24.15 -0.96
C ARG A 67 4.78 22.88 -0.75
N GLN A 68 5.06 22.16 0.34
CA GLN A 68 4.24 21.05 0.79
C GLN A 68 3.68 21.42 2.17
N VAL A 69 2.37 21.68 2.25
CA VAL A 69 1.68 22.08 3.48
C VAL A 69 0.62 21.04 3.81
N GLU A 70 0.62 20.49 5.03
CA GLU A 70 -0.42 19.54 5.45
C GLU A 70 -1.78 20.25 5.47
N ALA A 71 -2.70 19.80 4.62
CA ALA A 71 -4.06 20.31 4.51
C ALA A 71 -5.02 19.53 5.43
N GLY A 72 -4.73 18.25 5.68
CA GLY A 72 -5.54 17.43 6.58
C GLY A 72 -4.96 16.05 6.81
N ARG A 73 -5.44 15.40 7.87
CA ARG A 73 -5.10 14.02 8.23
C ARG A 73 -6.34 13.29 8.72
N TYR A 74 -6.62 12.16 8.09
CA TYR A 74 -7.83 11.38 8.28
C TYR A 74 -7.45 9.96 8.62
N ILE A 75 -8.15 9.36 9.59
CA ILE A 75 -7.99 7.95 9.98
C ILE A 75 -9.39 7.37 10.09
N ASN A 76 -9.66 6.30 9.34
CA ASN A 76 -10.94 5.60 9.39
C ASN A 76 -10.74 4.09 9.49
N PHE A 77 -11.66 3.43 10.19
CA PHE A 77 -11.72 1.97 10.25
C PHE A 77 -12.47 1.46 9.03
N VAL A 78 -11.89 0.47 8.35
CA VAL A 78 -12.43 -0.11 7.11
C VAL A 78 -12.34 -1.63 7.23
N SER A 79 -13.44 -2.31 6.93
CA SER A 79 -13.46 -3.77 6.75
C SER A 79 -13.10 -4.07 5.30
N LEU A 80 -12.04 -4.85 5.09
CA LEU A 80 -11.57 -5.27 3.78
C LEU A 80 -11.99 -6.72 3.52
N GLU A 81 -12.72 -6.96 2.45
CA GLU A 81 -12.99 -8.30 1.93
C GLU A 81 -11.82 -8.75 1.03
N PRO A 82 -11.65 -10.07 0.78
CA PRO A 82 -10.65 -10.55 -0.17
C PRO A 82 -10.89 -10.00 -1.59
N GLY A 83 -9.83 -9.51 -2.23
CA GLY A 83 -9.86 -8.88 -3.55
C GLY A 83 -9.91 -7.35 -3.49
N ASP A 84 -10.54 -6.75 -4.51
CA ASP A 84 -10.61 -5.31 -4.68
C ASP A 84 -11.68 -4.67 -3.78
N ASN A 85 -11.28 -3.65 -3.03
CA ASN A 85 -12.15 -2.85 -2.17
C ASN A 85 -12.04 -1.38 -2.58
N THR A 86 -13.15 -0.65 -2.53
CA THR A 86 -13.16 0.80 -2.71
C THR A 86 -13.59 1.47 -1.41
N TYR A 87 -12.72 2.33 -0.89
CA TYR A 87 -12.97 3.13 0.28
C TYR A 87 -13.11 4.61 -0.12
N SER A 88 -14.28 5.19 0.13
CA SER A 88 -14.55 6.61 -0.10
C SER A 88 -14.34 7.42 1.18
N LEU A 89 -13.40 8.36 1.15
CA LEU A 89 -13.14 9.32 2.22
C LEU A 89 -13.73 10.68 1.83
N PRO A 90 -14.81 11.16 2.48
CA PRO A 90 -15.30 12.51 2.27
C PRO A 90 -14.27 13.53 2.71
N VAL A 91 -13.87 14.42 1.80
CA VAL A 91 -12.95 15.51 2.07
C VAL A 91 -13.19 16.64 1.08
N GLU A 92 -13.41 17.84 1.59
CA GLU A 92 -13.54 19.03 0.77
C GLU A 92 -12.16 19.59 0.45
N LEU A 93 -11.78 19.54 -0.83
CA LEU A 93 -10.54 20.12 -1.35
C LEU A 93 -10.86 21.20 -2.38
N GLU A 94 -10.20 22.34 -2.27
CA GLU A 94 -10.23 23.39 -3.29
C GLU A 94 -9.51 22.91 -4.57
N PRO A 95 -9.83 23.48 -5.75
CA PRO A 95 -9.10 23.17 -6.98
C PRO A 95 -7.59 23.38 -6.83
N GLY A 96 -6.80 22.38 -7.21
CA GLY A 96 -5.35 22.41 -6.98
C GLY A 96 -4.66 21.06 -7.10
N ASN A 97 -3.35 21.05 -6.82
CA ASN A 97 -2.53 19.84 -6.86
C ASN A 97 -2.21 19.40 -5.44
N TYR A 98 -2.42 18.12 -5.15
CA TYR A 98 -2.22 17.56 -3.83
C TYR A 98 -1.33 16.33 -3.86
N LYS A 99 -0.64 16.09 -2.74
CA LYS A 99 0.08 14.86 -2.46
C LYS A 99 -0.56 14.14 -1.29
N LEU A 100 -0.87 12.87 -1.49
CA LEU A 100 -1.52 12.00 -0.53
C LEU A 100 -0.51 11.00 0.01
N TYR A 101 -0.41 10.90 1.32
CA TYR A 101 0.31 9.82 2.00
C TYR A 101 -0.75 8.87 2.58
N LEU A 102 -0.81 7.66 2.03
CA LEU A 102 -1.80 6.65 2.42
C LEU A 102 -1.10 5.52 3.16
N TYR A 103 -1.67 5.11 4.30
CA TYR A 103 -1.19 4.01 5.11
C TYR A 103 -2.33 3.07 5.47
N ILE A 104 -2.06 1.77 5.40
CA ILE A 104 -2.89 0.75 6.06
C ILE A 104 -2.19 0.43 7.38
N LEU A 105 -2.96 0.50 8.46
CA LEU A 105 -2.52 0.20 9.82
C LEU A 105 -3.31 -1.00 10.33
N GLU A 106 -2.59 -2.01 10.80
CA GLU A 106 -3.11 -3.22 11.42
C GLU A 106 -2.47 -3.32 12.81
N ASP A 107 -3.30 -3.42 13.86
CA ASP A 107 -2.84 -3.38 15.27
C ASP A 107 -1.91 -2.19 15.59
N GLY A 108 -2.17 -1.03 14.97
CA GLY A 108 -1.36 0.18 15.12
C GLY A 108 0.01 0.14 14.41
N ARG A 109 0.30 -0.93 13.66
CA ARG A 109 1.51 -1.08 12.85
C ARG A 109 1.19 -0.81 11.40
N ARG A 110 2.09 -0.12 10.70
CA ARG A 110 1.96 0.12 9.26
C ARG A 110 2.23 -1.15 8.47
N SER A 111 1.20 -1.69 7.83
CA SER A 111 1.26 -2.90 6.99
C SER A 111 1.49 -2.55 5.52
N SER A 112 0.95 -1.42 5.04
CA SER A 112 1.15 -0.93 3.68
C SER A 112 1.25 0.59 3.63
N ALA A 113 1.93 1.12 2.60
CA ALA A 113 2.17 2.54 2.45
C ALA A 113 2.33 2.93 0.97
N VAL A 114 1.67 4.01 0.56
CA VAL A 114 1.89 4.58 -0.76
C VAL A 114 1.79 6.10 -0.76
N ILE A 115 2.45 6.72 -1.73
CA ILE A 115 2.32 8.15 -2.01
C ILE A 115 1.67 8.29 -3.38
N ARG A 116 0.65 9.14 -3.46
CA ARG A 116 -0.06 9.49 -4.71
C ARG A 116 -0.11 10.99 -4.87
N ASN A 117 -0.12 11.46 -6.11
CA ASN A 117 -0.46 12.85 -6.41
C ASN A 117 -1.83 12.85 -7.08
N ILE A 118 -2.63 13.85 -6.77
CA ILE A 118 -3.92 14.08 -7.42
C ILE A 118 -4.03 15.53 -7.86
N GLU A 119 -4.86 15.77 -8.87
CA GLU A 119 -5.31 17.09 -9.28
C GLU A 119 -6.81 17.18 -9.04
N VAL A 120 -7.23 18.21 -8.29
CA VAL A 120 -8.63 18.57 -8.09
C VAL A 120 -8.94 19.70 -9.06
N LYS A 121 -10.00 19.54 -9.85
CA LYS A 121 -10.39 20.45 -10.94
C LYS A 121 -11.54 21.35 -10.53
#